data_AF-A0AAV2SX07-F1
#
_entry.id   AF-A0AAV2SX07-F1
#
_cell.length_a   1.000
_cell.length_b   1.000
_cell.length_c   1.000
_cell.angle_alpha   90.00
_cell.angle_beta   90.00
_cell.angle_gamma   90.00
#
_symmetry.space_group_name_H-M   'P 1'
#
loop_
_entity.id
_entity.type
_entity.pdbx_description
1 polymer ?
#
loop_
_entity_poly.entity_id
_entity_poly.type
_entity_poly.pdbx_seq_one_letter_code
_entity_poly.pdbx_strand_id
1 'polypeptide(L)'
;MSCAMLAARDLGPGKHCVVILPDSVRNYMTKFLSDQWMMDKDFITESDDSIKNLWWSKEKLSVLQLPTPLTVLPTISCQEAIAIMKKERCGQLPVVDNEGIIQGVVTLDILMANIISSKIEGSSPVQKSLYTQITKITLDTTLGKLFRILDRDNFALIVNVACT
;
A
#
# COMPACT_ATOMS: atom_id res chain seq x y z
N MET A 1 -19.93 -0.23 26.92
CA MET A 1 -19.36 -1.25 27.84
C MET A 1 -18.20 -0.69 28.69
N SER A 2 -17.17 -0.07 28.11
CA SER A 2 -16.00 0.46 28.86
C SER A 2 -16.35 1.40 30.02
N CYS A 3 -17.24 2.38 29.82
CA CYS A 3 -17.66 3.28 30.90
C CYS A 3 -18.47 2.56 32.00
N ALA A 4 -19.27 1.55 31.61
CA ALA A 4 -20.04 0.75 32.57
C ALA A 4 -19.10 -0.06 33.48
N MET A 5 -18.01 -0.62 32.93
CA MET A 5 -16.95 -1.27 33.72
C MET A 5 -16.34 -0.33 34.76
N LEU A 6 -16.10 0.93 34.40
CA LEU A 6 -15.55 1.92 35.33
C LEU A 6 -16.56 2.32 36.40
N ALA A 7 -17.81 2.59 36.00
CA ALA A 7 -18.88 3.00 36.91
C ALA A 7 -19.34 1.88 37.86
N ALA A 8 -19.26 0.62 37.42
CA ALA A 8 -19.66 -0.54 38.21
C ALA A 8 -18.54 -1.08 39.11
N ARG A 9 -17.37 -0.42 39.21
CA ARG A 9 -16.29 -0.85 40.12
C ARG A 9 -16.73 -0.94 41.57
N ASP A 10 -17.59 -0.01 41.99
CA ASP A 10 -18.07 0.09 43.37
C ASP A 10 -19.40 -0.65 43.59
N LEU A 11 -19.84 -1.44 42.61
CA LEU A 11 -21.07 -2.21 42.72
C LEU A 11 -20.84 -3.41 43.66
N GLY A 12 -21.45 -3.35 44.84
CA GLY A 12 -21.41 -4.46 45.82
C GLY A 12 -22.08 -5.75 45.30
N PRO A 13 -21.80 -6.89 45.96
CA PRO A 13 -22.33 -8.20 45.56
C PRO A 13 -23.86 -8.21 45.52
N GLY A 14 -24.42 -8.90 44.53
CA GLY A 14 -25.86 -9.04 44.33
C GLY A 14 -26.55 -7.86 43.62
N LYS A 15 -25.81 -6.81 43.24
CA LYS A 15 -26.34 -5.72 42.41
C LYS A 15 -26.14 -5.99 40.92
N HIS A 16 -27.04 -5.45 40.09
CA HIS A 16 -27.04 -5.64 38.64
C HIS A 16 -26.79 -4.31 37.91
N CYS A 17 -25.89 -4.34 36.92
CA CYS A 17 -25.65 -3.23 35.99
C CYS A 17 -26.21 -3.61 34.61
N VAL A 18 -27.08 -2.77 34.05
CA VAL A 18 -27.64 -2.97 32.71
C VAL A 18 -26.96 -2.02 31.73
N VAL A 19 -26.54 -2.55 30.58
CA VAL A 19 -25.85 -1.79 29.53
C VAL A 19 -26.64 -1.92 28.23
N ILE A 20 -26.87 -0.78 27.55
CA ILE A 20 -27.52 -0.75 26.24
C ILE A 20 -26.45 -0.89 25.15
N LEU A 21 -26.69 -1.80 24.20
CA LEU A 21 -25.90 -1.96 22.98
C LEU A 21 -26.74 -1.42 21.81
N PRO A 22 -26.45 -0.21 21.29
CA PRO A 22 -27.38 0.53 20.43
C PRO A 22 -27.61 -0.11 19.05
N ASP A 23 -26.59 -0.75 18.47
CA ASP A 23 -26.66 -1.29 17.12
C ASP A 23 -25.82 -2.57 16.94
N SER A 24 -25.95 -3.16 15.75
CA SER A 24 -25.29 -4.41 15.37
C SER A 24 -23.96 -4.16 14.63
N VAL A 25 -23.15 -5.21 14.51
CA VAL A 25 -21.84 -5.17 13.83
C VAL A 25 -21.90 -4.83 12.33
N ARG A 26 -23.07 -4.92 11.68
CA ARG A 26 -23.23 -4.72 10.22
C ARG A 26 -22.63 -3.41 9.72
N ASN A 27 -22.75 -2.32 10.47
CA ASN A 27 -22.26 -1.00 10.10
C ASN A 27 -20.73 -0.86 10.16
N TYR A 28 -20.04 -1.86 10.71
CA TYR A 28 -18.62 -1.79 11.08
C TYR A 28 -17.77 -2.92 10.50
N MET A 29 -18.33 -3.70 9.58
CA MET A 29 -17.64 -4.82 8.91
C MET A 29 -16.29 -4.41 8.30
N THR A 30 -16.19 -3.18 7.79
CA THR A 30 -14.97 -2.63 7.19
C THR A 30 -14.21 -1.65 8.11
N LYS A 31 -14.61 -1.56 9.38
CA LYS A 31 -14.01 -0.67 10.38
C LYS A 31 -13.39 -1.51 11.51
N PHE A 32 -13.84 -1.32 12.75
CA PHE A 32 -13.21 -1.96 13.91
C PHE A 32 -13.27 -3.50 13.91
N LEU A 33 -14.14 -4.11 13.09
CA LEU A 33 -14.14 -5.57 12.92
C LEU A 33 -12.97 -6.06 12.05
N SER A 34 -12.37 -5.19 11.25
CA SER A 34 -11.15 -5.47 10.51
C SER A 34 -9.94 -5.15 11.39
N ASP A 35 -9.17 -6.18 11.74
CA ASP A 35 -7.89 -6.02 12.44
C ASP A 35 -6.98 -5.04 11.70
N GLN A 36 -7.04 -5.07 10.37
CA GLN A 36 -6.25 -4.21 9.50
C GLN A 36 -6.62 -2.72 9.65
N TRP A 37 -7.91 -2.40 9.75
CA TRP A 37 -8.37 -1.05 10.04
C TRP A 37 -8.05 -0.63 11.48
N MET A 38 -8.13 -1.56 12.44
CA MET A 38 -7.76 -1.31 13.83
C MET A 38 -6.26 -1.00 13.98
N MET A 39 -5.41 -1.66 13.18
CA MET A 39 -3.97 -1.37 13.08
C MET A 39 -3.71 0.00 12.45
N ASP A 40 -4.42 0.37 11.38
CA ASP A 40 -4.29 1.72 10.77
C ASP A 40 -4.63 2.87 11.71
N LYS A 41 -5.48 2.59 12.70
CA LYS A 41 -5.90 3.55 13.72
C LYS A 41 -5.12 3.40 15.03
N ASP A 42 -4.07 2.59 15.03
CA ASP A 42 -3.21 2.33 16.20
C ASP A 42 -3.99 1.82 17.42
N PHE A 43 -5.18 1.23 17.22
CA PHE A 43 -6.01 0.70 18.30
C PHE A 43 -5.53 -0.68 18.78
N ILE A 44 -4.87 -1.42 17.90
CA ILE A 44 -4.18 -2.66 18.23
C ILE A 44 -2.76 -2.61 17.70
N THR A 45 -1.81 -2.94 18.56
CA THR A 45 -0.46 -3.33 18.14
C THR A 45 -0.46 -4.81 17.82
N GLU A 46 0.29 -5.21 16.79
CA GLU A 46 0.40 -6.61 16.37
C GLU A 46 0.71 -7.56 17.53
N SER A 47 -0.31 -8.30 17.97
CA SER A 47 -0.18 -9.57 18.67
C SER A 47 -0.13 -10.74 17.67
N ASP A 48 0.34 -10.50 16.44
CA ASP A 48 0.28 -11.50 15.37
C ASP A 48 1.62 -12.24 15.26
N ASP A 49 1.70 -13.29 16.07
CA ASP A 49 2.77 -14.30 16.04
C ASP A 49 2.90 -14.94 14.66
N SER A 50 1.85 -14.99 13.83
CA SER A 50 1.89 -15.75 12.56
C SER A 50 2.88 -15.19 11.54
N ILE A 51 2.92 -13.88 11.32
CA ILE A 51 3.89 -13.21 10.43
C ILE A 51 5.22 -12.98 11.16
N LYS A 52 5.21 -12.64 12.45
CA LYS A 52 6.44 -12.46 13.26
C LYS A 52 7.27 -13.75 13.39
N ASN A 53 6.63 -14.92 13.31
CA ASN A 53 7.28 -16.23 13.34
C ASN A 53 7.84 -16.67 11.98
N LEU A 54 7.55 -15.96 10.89
CA LEU A 54 8.21 -16.22 9.61
C LEU A 54 9.67 -15.79 9.70
N TRP A 55 10.57 -16.70 9.32
CA TRP A 55 12.01 -16.51 9.42
C TRP A 55 12.51 -15.25 8.69
N TRP A 56 11.85 -14.86 7.60
CA TRP A 56 12.22 -13.71 6.78
C TRP A 56 11.57 -12.39 7.23
N SER A 57 10.59 -12.43 8.13
CA SER A 57 9.78 -11.23 8.46
C SER A 57 10.60 -10.06 9.02
N LYS A 58 11.70 -10.38 9.72
CA LYS A 58 12.61 -9.42 10.35
C LYS A 58 13.80 -9.04 9.46
N GLU A 59 13.99 -9.74 8.34
CA GLU A 59 15.06 -9.42 7.39
C GLU A 59 14.77 -8.08 6.70
N LYS A 60 15.83 -7.36 6.37
CA LYS A 60 15.75 -6.09 5.63
C LYS A 60 15.57 -6.34 4.13
N LEU A 61 14.95 -5.39 3.44
CA LEU A 61 14.79 -5.44 1.98
C LEU A 61 16.10 -5.55 1.21
N SER A 62 17.19 -5.02 1.78
CA SER A 62 18.54 -5.14 1.21
C SER A 62 18.95 -6.58 0.88
N VAL A 63 18.38 -7.58 1.58
CA VAL A 63 18.64 -9.01 1.33
C VAL A 63 18.16 -9.47 -0.05
N LEU A 64 17.12 -8.83 -0.61
CA LEU A 64 16.55 -9.22 -1.90
C LEU A 64 17.43 -8.83 -3.11
N GLN A 65 18.44 -7.97 -2.93
CA GLN A 65 19.36 -7.52 -3.98
C GLN A 65 18.65 -7.15 -5.29
N LEU A 66 17.57 -6.37 -5.16
CA LEU A 66 16.70 -6.05 -6.29
C LEU A 66 17.43 -5.19 -7.33
N PRO A 67 17.27 -5.49 -8.64
CA PRO A 67 17.87 -4.68 -9.68
C PRO A 67 17.24 -3.28 -9.70
N THR A 68 18.02 -2.28 -10.12
CA THR A 68 17.48 -0.93 -10.33
C THR A 68 16.50 -0.99 -11.51
N PRO A 69 15.23 -0.58 -11.32
CA PRO A 69 14.26 -0.61 -12.41
C PRO A 69 14.60 0.44 -13.47
N LEU A 70 14.27 0.13 -14.72
CA LEU A 70 14.32 1.13 -15.79
C LEU A 70 13.21 2.18 -15.56
N THR A 71 13.59 3.45 -15.56
CA THR A 71 12.65 4.57 -15.39
C THR A 71 12.47 5.31 -16.72
N VAL A 72 11.33 5.98 -16.88
CA VAL A 72 11.04 6.83 -18.05
C VAL A 72 10.60 8.23 -17.65
N LEU A 73 10.81 9.20 -18.55
CA LEU A 73 10.36 10.57 -18.38
C LEU A 73 8.84 10.68 -18.54
N PRO A 74 8.16 11.64 -17.86
CA PRO A 74 6.72 11.84 -17.97
C PRO A 74 6.24 12.25 -19.38
N THR A 75 7.16 12.77 -20.20
CA THR A 75 6.89 13.26 -21.56
C THR A 75 6.96 12.19 -22.63
N ILE A 76 7.48 10.99 -22.33
CA ILE A 76 7.55 9.89 -23.30
C ILE A 76 6.14 9.49 -23.75
N SER A 77 5.98 9.09 -25.01
CA SER A 77 4.68 8.64 -25.50
C SER A 77 4.27 7.29 -24.91
N CYS A 78 2.96 7.05 -24.79
CA CYS A 78 2.42 5.77 -24.36
C CYS A 78 2.88 4.61 -25.26
N GLN A 79 2.97 4.84 -26.57
CA GLN A 79 3.44 3.84 -27.53
C GLN A 79 4.90 3.45 -27.30
N GLU A 80 5.77 4.44 -27.07
CA GLU A 80 7.18 4.19 -26.76
C GLU A 80 7.33 3.48 -25.41
N ALA A 81 6.56 3.87 -24.39
CA ALA A 81 6.56 3.19 -23.09
C ALA A 81 6.17 1.71 -23.23
N ILE A 82 5.15 1.40 -24.04
CA ILE A 82 4.76 0.00 -24.35
C ILE A 82 5.87 -0.74 -25.08
N ALA A 83 6.57 -0.08 -26.02
CA ALA A 83 7.68 -0.69 -26.74
C ALA A 83 8.86 -1.01 -25.81
N ILE A 84 9.19 -0.10 -24.89
CA ILE A 84 10.21 -0.31 -23.85
C ILE A 84 9.82 -1.48 -22.95
N MET A 85 8.58 -1.50 -22.45
CA MET A 85 8.06 -2.61 -21.62
C MET A 85 8.21 -3.97 -22.30
N LYS A 86 7.83 -4.06 -23.58
CA LYS A 86 7.97 -5.30 -24.38
C LYS A 86 9.42 -5.71 -24.58
N LYS A 87 10.30 -4.74 -24.87
CA LYS A 87 11.74 -4.97 -25.12
C LYS A 87 12.45 -5.47 -23.86
N GLU A 88 12.21 -4.79 -22.74
CA GLU A 88 12.84 -5.08 -21.44
C GLU A 88 12.11 -6.19 -20.67
N ARG A 89 11.05 -6.76 -21.25
CA ARG A 89 10.20 -7.81 -20.66
C ARG A 89 9.69 -7.44 -19.27
N CYS A 90 9.30 -6.18 -19.08
CA CYS A 90 8.70 -5.68 -17.86
C CYS A 90 7.25 -5.22 -18.10
N GLY A 91 6.38 -5.40 -17.11
CA GLY A 91 4.97 -4.98 -17.16
C GLY A 91 4.73 -3.56 -16.65
N GLN A 92 5.76 -2.92 -16.10
CA GLN A 92 5.65 -1.65 -15.39
C GLN A 92 6.92 -0.82 -15.55
N LEU A 93 6.76 0.51 -15.55
CA LEU A 93 7.84 1.48 -15.57
C LEU A 93 7.55 2.59 -14.55
N PRO A 94 8.46 2.84 -13.59
CA PRO A 94 8.41 4.05 -12.80
C PRO A 94 8.63 5.28 -13.68
N VAL A 95 7.83 6.32 -13.42
CA VAL A 95 7.92 7.60 -14.13
C VAL A 95 8.57 8.62 -13.20
N VAL A 96 9.71 9.15 -13.63
CA VAL A 96 10.55 10.07 -12.88
C VAL A 96 10.85 11.26 -13.78
N ASP A 97 10.76 12.48 -13.24
CA ASP A 97 11.10 13.69 -13.99
C ASP A 97 12.61 13.95 -14.03
N ASN A 98 13.00 15.04 -14.70
CA ASN A 98 14.40 15.44 -14.83
C ASN A 98 15.06 15.83 -13.50
N GLU A 99 14.27 16.10 -12.46
CA GLU A 99 14.75 16.46 -11.12
C GLU A 99 14.90 15.23 -10.22
N GLY A 100 14.58 14.03 -10.72
CA GLY A 100 14.63 12.79 -9.96
C GLY A 100 13.39 12.56 -9.08
N ILE A 101 12.34 13.37 -9.25
CA ILE A 101 11.11 13.23 -8.48
C ILE A 101 10.21 12.17 -9.14
N ILE A 102 9.80 11.20 -8.33
CA ILE A 102 8.91 10.13 -8.77
C ILE A 102 7.49 10.68 -8.92
N GLN A 103 7.01 10.71 -10.15
CA GLN A 103 5.66 11.16 -10.53
C GLN A 103 4.62 10.04 -10.41
N GLY A 104 5.04 8.78 -10.58
CA GLY A 104 4.18 7.62 -10.41
C GLY A 104 4.73 6.38 -11.07
N VAL A 105 3.86 5.41 -11.34
CA VAL A 105 4.15 4.20 -12.10
C VAL A 105 3.16 4.09 -13.24
N VAL A 106 3.64 3.64 -14.39
CA VAL A 106 2.80 3.29 -15.52
C VAL A 106 2.90 1.78 -15.77
N THR A 107 1.76 1.13 -16.00
CA THR A 107 1.69 -0.31 -16.27
C THR A 107 1.10 -0.59 -17.63
N LEU A 108 1.47 -1.72 -18.21
CA LEU A 108 0.98 -2.16 -19.51
C LEU A 108 -0.55 -2.25 -19.51
N ASP A 109 -1.14 -2.78 -18.44
CA ASP A 109 -2.58 -3.00 -18.32
C ASP A 109 -3.37 -1.68 -18.33
N ILE A 110 -2.91 -0.69 -17.55
CA ILE A 110 -3.57 0.62 -17.46
C ILE A 110 -3.43 1.37 -18.79
N LEU A 111 -2.25 1.34 -19.42
CA LEU A 111 -2.04 1.95 -20.73
C LEU A 111 -2.92 1.33 -21.80
N MET A 112 -2.94 0.00 -21.90
CA MET A 112 -3.75 -0.71 -22.88
C MET A 112 -5.24 -0.45 -22.66
N ALA A 113 -5.72 -0.50 -21.41
CA ALA A 113 -7.11 -0.22 -21.08
C ALA A 113 -7.51 1.23 -21.45
N ASN A 114 -6.64 2.21 -21.18
CA ASN A 114 -6.91 3.61 -21.50
C ASN A 114 -6.85 3.90 -23.01
N ILE A 115 -5.99 3.20 -23.76
CA ILE A 115 -5.95 3.30 -25.23
C ILE A 115 -7.20 2.67 -25.86
N ILE A 116 -7.58 1.46 -25.42
CA ILE A 116 -8.77 0.75 -25.94
C ILE A 116 -10.06 1.52 -25.64
N SER A 117 -10.13 2.16 -24.47
CA SER A 117 -11.27 3.01 -24.09
C SER A 117 -11.23 4.43 -24.68
N SER A 118 -10.27 4.73 -25.56
CA SER A 118 -10.08 6.03 -26.20
C SER A 118 -9.91 7.20 -25.21
N LYS A 119 -9.47 6.93 -23.98
CA LYS A 119 -9.14 7.98 -22.98
C LYS A 119 -7.80 8.65 -23.28
N ILE A 120 -6.88 7.92 -23.89
CA ILE A 120 -5.57 8.40 -24.33
C ILE A 120 -5.26 7.85 -25.71
N GLU A 121 -4.43 8.57 -26.47
CA GLU A 121 -3.88 8.10 -27.73
C GLU A 121 -2.48 7.51 -27.53
N GLY A 122 -2.00 6.67 -28.45
CA GLY A 122 -0.63 6.12 -28.37
C GLY A 122 0.46 7.19 -28.40
N SER A 123 0.19 8.31 -29.06
CA SER A 123 1.05 9.52 -29.12
C SER A 123 0.99 10.37 -27.84
N SER A 124 0.00 10.15 -26.97
CA SER A 124 -0.15 10.92 -25.74
C SER A 124 1.00 10.64 -24.76
N PRO A 125 1.39 11.63 -23.93
CA PRO A 125 2.43 11.42 -22.93
C PRO A 125 1.93 10.54 -21.77
N VAL A 126 2.82 9.70 -21.23
CA VAL A 126 2.50 8.74 -20.16
C VAL A 126 1.98 9.40 -18.88
N GLN A 127 2.33 10.68 -18.64
CA GLN A 127 1.85 11.43 -17.47
C GLN A 127 0.31 11.49 -17.35
N LYS A 128 -0.43 11.33 -18.46
CA LYS A 128 -1.91 11.31 -18.44
C LYS A 128 -2.51 10.03 -17.86
N SER A 129 -1.70 8.98 -17.68
CA SER A 129 -2.15 7.64 -17.30
C SER A 129 -1.32 7.07 -16.15
N LEU A 130 -0.87 7.94 -15.25
CA LEU A 130 -0.08 7.54 -14.09
C LEU A 130 -0.94 6.89 -13.01
N TYR A 131 -0.41 5.82 -12.44
CA TYR A 131 -0.83 5.34 -11.14
C TYR A 131 -0.01 6.07 -10.06
N THR A 132 -0.69 6.87 -9.21
CA THR A 132 -0.06 7.76 -8.24
C THR A 132 -0.14 7.28 -6.79
N GLN A 133 -1.01 6.30 -6.50
CA GLN A 133 -1.20 5.73 -5.17
C GLN A 133 -0.09 4.72 -4.86
N ILE A 134 1.12 5.21 -4.59
CA ILE A 134 2.31 4.36 -4.41
C ILE A 134 2.90 4.59 -3.03
N THR A 135 3.09 3.51 -2.30
CA THR A 135 3.80 3.52 -1.04
C THR A 135 5.31 3.49 -1.29
N LYS A 136 6.01 4.55 -0.84
CA LYS A 136 7.47 4.66 -0.91
C LYS A 136 8.10 4.04 0.31
N ILE A 137 9.10 3.19 0.13
CA ILE A 137 9.81 2.48 1.21
C ILE A 137 11.33 2.54 1.00
N THR A 138 12.11 2.33 2.07
CA THR A 138 13.58 2.32 2.02
C THR A 138 14.12 0.89 2.10
N LEU A 139 15.37 0.67 1.69
CA LEU A 139 16.05 -0.62 1.81
C LEU A 139 16.19 -1.12 3.27
N ASP A 140 16.06 -0.23 4.26
CA ASP A 140 16.05 -0.58 5.68
C ASP A 140 14.70 -1.13 6.17
N THR A 141 13.65 -1.04 5.37
CA THR A 141 12.33 -1.56 5.73
C THR A 141 12.37 -3.09 5.79
N THR A 142 11.67 -3.68 6.75
CA THR A 142 11.61 -5.14 6.92
C THR A 142 10.71 -5.79 5.87
N LEU A 143 11.01 -7.04 5.51
CA LEU A 143 10.19 -7.80 4.57
C LEU A 143 8.77 -8.04 5.10
N GLY A 144 8.60 -8.22 6.41
CA GLY A 144 7.26 -8.33 7.02
C GLY A 144 6.42 -7.07 6.83
N LYS A 145 7.04 -5.88 6.89
CA LYS A 145 6.36 -4.62 6.60
C LYS A 145 6.05 -4.47 5.11
N LEU A 146 6.98 -4.87 4.21
CA LEU A 146 6.71 -4.90 2.77
C LEU A 146 5.51 -5.81 2.44
N PHE A 147 5.47 -7.01 3.01
CA PHE A 147 4.39 -7.97 2.76
C PHE A 147 3.00 -7.36 3.03
N ARG A 148 2.85 -6.66 4.16
CA ARG A 148 1.59 -5.98 4.50
C ARG A 148 1.25 -4.81 3.58
N ILE A 149 2.27 -4.11 3.08
CA ILE A 149 2.07 -3.08 2.07
C ILE A 149 1.54 -3.73 0.80
N LEU A 150 2.12 -4.85 0.35
CA LEU A 150 1.69 -5.55 -0.85
C LEU A 150 0.32 -6.24 -0.74
N ASP A 151 -0.14 -6.57 0.47
CA ASP A 151 -1.52 -7.04 0.69
C ASP A 151 -2.57 -5.95 0.40
N ARG A 152 -2.18 -4.68 0.43
CA ARG A 152 -3.07 -3.52 0.22
C ARG A 152 -2.83 -2.81 -1.09
N ASP A 153 -1.57 -2.55 -1.39
CA ASP A 153 -1.10 -1.77 -2.51
C ASP A 153 -0.49 -2.70 -3.56
N ASN A 154 -0.82 -2.46 -4.82
CA ASN A 154 -0.25 -3.25 -5.92
C ASN A 154 1.26 -3.01 -6.11
N PHE A 155 1.78 -1.90 -5.59
CA PHE A 155 3.16 -1.49 -5.79
C PHE A 155 3.75 -0.90 -4.51
N ALA A 156 4.98 -1.31 -4.21
CA ALA A 156 5.84 -0.64 -3.25
C ALA A 156 7.11 -0.17 -3.96
N LEU A 157 7.39 1.13 -3.92
CA LEU A 157 8.51 1.71 -4.65
C LEU A 157 9.66 1.97 -3.70
N ILE A 158 10.78 1.30 -3.96
CA ILE A 158 11.97 1.37 -3.14
C ILE A 158 12.74 2.62 -3.53
N VAL A 159 12.91 3.53 -2.57
CA VAL A 159 13.66 4.77 -2.73
C VAL A 159 14.91 4.72 -1.86
N ASN A 160 16.05 5.09 -2.46
CA ASN A 160 17.24 5.39 -1.69
C ASN A 160 17.18 6.84 -1.24
N VAL A 161 17.36 7.07 0.07
CA VAL A 161 17.52 8.42 0.60
C VAL A 161 18.94 8.87 0.23
N ALA A 162 19.08 9.45 -0.95
CA ALA A 162 20.29 10.11 -1.39
C ALA A 162 19.93 11.37 -2.19
N CYS A 163 19.21 12.30 -1.56
CA CYS A 163 19.09 13.69 -2.00
C CYS A 163 19.15 14.60 -0.75
N THR A 164 20.36 14.91 -0.31
CA THR A 164 20.69 16.20 0.31
C THR A 164 21.15 17.15 -0.77
#